data_AF-A0A6N8NSM5-F1
#
_entry.id   AF-A0A6N8NSM5-F1
#
_cell.length_a   1.000
_cell.length_b   1.000
_cell.length_c   1.000
_cell.angle_alpha   90.00
_cell.angle_beta   90.00
_cell.angle_gamma   90.00
#
_symmetry.space_group_name_H-M   'P 1'
#
loop_
_entity.id
_entity.type
_entity.pdbx_description
1 polymer ?
#
loop_
_entity_poly.entity_id
_entity_poly.type
_entity_poly.pdbx_seq_one_letter_code
_entity_poly.pdbx_strand_id
1 'polypeptide(L)'
;MDGKNRAASSYLSPGNPPADKEQNDPLAQVFHNACSYNFFAMAELLHRLAKGEKGTPELSLRDDPAQETLRFSADASLAFPCSDISALKRDTSGAFRMTTTFMGLQGSQSPLPGYYLDHLAWKAVHEQSPVGDF
;
A
#
# COMPACT_ATOMS: atom_id res chain seq x y z
N MET A 1 -31.22 61.61 -36.01
CA MET A 1 -30.37 62.05 -34.89
C MET A 1 -30.22 60.88 -33.93
N ASP A 2 -29.00 60.73 -33.41
CA ASP A 2 -28.58 59.86 -32.31
C ASP A 2 -28.50 58.34 -32.53
N GLY A 3 -27.27 57.89 -32.75
CA GLY A 3 -26.85 56.51 -32.53
C GLY A 3 -26.51 56.23 -31.07
N LYS A 4 -26.40 54.94 -30.73
CA LYS A 4 -25.56 54.45 -29.64
C LYS A 4 -25.20 52.98 -29.88
N ASN A 5 -23.90 52.76 -29.95
CA ASN A 5 -23.20 51.47 -30.00
C ASN A 5 -23.55 50.58 -28.80
N ARG A 6 -23.43 49.25 -28.92
CA ARG A 6 -22.29 48.42 -28.45
C ARG A 6 -22.68 46.98 -28.04
N ALA A 7 -21.74 46.09 -28.40
CA ALA A 7 -21.30 44.87 -27.71
C ALA A 7 -22.17 43.60 -27.78
N ALA A 8 -21.53 42.58 -28.37
CA ALA A 8 -21.83 41.17 -28.21
C ALA A 8 -21.90 40.78 -26.73
N SER A 9 -22.82 39.89 -26.38
CA SER A 9 -22.81 39.23 -25.09
C SER A 9 -23.13 37.75 -25.28
N SER A 10 -22.06 36.98 -25.44
CA SER A 10 -22.04 35.52 -25.32
C SER A 10 -22.18 35.15 -23.84
N TYR A 11 -23.40 34.85 -23.40
CA TYR A 11 -23.65 34.21 -22.11
C TYR A 11 -23.66 32.70 -22.34
N LEU A 12 -22.52 32.04 -22.11
CA LEU A 12 -22.25 31.23 -20.91
C LEU A 12 -23.25 30.07 -20.72
N SER A 13 -22.88 28.91 -21.25
CA SER A 13 -23.32 27.63 -20.67
C SER A 13 -22.75 27.50 -19.24
N PRO A 14 -23.52 26.99 -18.27
CA PRO A 14 -22.99 26.73 -16.94
C PRO A 14 -21.91 25.66 -17.01
N GLY A 15 -20.74 25.97 -16.47
CA GLY A 15 -19.64 25.04 -16.32
C GLY A 15 -20.09 23.84 -15.48
N ASN A 16 -19.98 22.65 -16.06
CA ASN A 16 -19.79 21.47 -15.24
C ASN A 16 -18.54 21.72 -14.38
N PRO A 17 -18.58 21.56 -13.05
CA PRO A 17 -17.36 21.42 -12.29
C PRO A 17 -16.60 20.20 -12.84
N PRO A 18 -15.26 20.20 -12.87
CA PRO A 18 -14.51 19.02 -13.24
C PRO A 18 -14.71 17.96 -12.15
N ALA A 19 -15.73 17.13 -12.34
CA ALA A 19 -15.90 15.90 -11.60
C ALA A 19 -14.73 14.96 -11.94
N ASP A 20 -14.08 14.49 -10.88
CA ASP A 20 -13.49 13.14 -10.78
C ASP A 20 -12.28 12.83 -11.66
N LYS A 21 -11.19 13.60 -11.52
CA LYS A 21 -9.85 13.16 -11.96
C LYS A 21 -9.04 12.44 -10.89
N GLU A 22 -9.45 12.50 -9.62
CA GLU A 22 -8.76 11.82 -8.51
C GLU A 22 -9.31 10.41 -8.23
N GLN A 23 -10.48 10.04 -8.77
CA GLN A 23 -11.16 8.78 -8.46
C GLN A 23 -10.67 7.56 -9.28
N ASN A 24 -9.86 7.78 -10.32
CA ASN A 24 -9.43 6.74 -11.26
C ASN A 24 -7.90 6.60 -11.35
N ASP A 25 -7.18 6.75 -10.23
CA ASP A 25 -5.82 6.22 -10.17
C ASP A 25 -5.89 4.69 -9.96
N PRO A 26 -5.56 3.87 -10.96
CA PRO A 26 -5.59 2.42 -10.83
C PRO A 26 -4.66 1.93 -9.71
N LEU A 27 -3.60 2.67 -9.38
CA LEU A 27 -2.72 2.32 -8.26
C LEU A 27 -3.43 2.52 -6.93
N ALA A 28 -4.17 3.62 -6.76
CA ALA A 28 -4.92 3.87 -5.53
C ALA A 28 -5.96 2.77 -5.25
N GLN A 29 -6.60 2.24 -6.29
CA GLN A 29 -7.53 1.11 -6.17
C GLN A 29 -6.82 -0.19 -5.76
N VAL A 30 -5.63 -0.44 -6.33
CA VAL A 30 -4.80 -1.60 -5.96
C VAL A 30 -4.35 -1.52 -4.50
N PHE A 31 -3.98 -0.33 -4.01
CA PHE A 31 -3.65 -0.13 -2.58
C PHE A 31 -4.86 -0.37 -1.68
N HIS A 32 -6.04 0.11 -2.07
CA HIS A 32 -7.26 -0.07 -1.28
C HIS A 32 -7.71 -1.53 -1.21
N ASN A 33 -7.55 -2.28 -2.30
CA ASN A 33 -8.01 -3.66 -2.42
C ASN A 33 -6.88 -4.70 -2.33
N ALA A 34 -5.72 -4.36 -1.76
CA ALA A 34 -4.56 -5.24 -1.75
C ALA A 34 -4.86 -6.64 -1.15
N CYS A 35 -5.77 -6.71 -0.16
CA CYS A 35 -6.17 -7.95 0.49
C CYS A 35 -6.94 -8.93 -0.42
N SER A 36 -7.48 -8.48 -1.57
CA SER A 36 -8.15 -9.39 -2.52
C SER A 36 -7.18 -10.08 -3.50
N TYR A 37 -5.88 -9.77 -3.43
CA TYR A 37 -4.88 -10.33 -4.34
C TYR A 37 -4.05 -11.42 -3.68
N ASN A 38 -3.58 -12.35 -4.51
CA ASN A 38 -2.55 -13.31 -4.13
C ASN A 38 -1.20 -12.59 -3.93
N PHE A 39 -0.44 -13.03 -2.93
CA PHE A 39 0.88 -12.49 -2.60
C PHE A 39 1.81 -12.38 -3.81
N PHE A 40 2.03 -13.49 -4.53
CA PHE A 40 2.99 -13.52 -5.63
C PHE A 40 2.61 -12.59 -6.78
N ALA A 41 1.31 -12.53 -7.12
CA ALA A 41 0.82 -11.66 -8.18
C ALA A 41 1.00 -10.18 -7.81
N MET A 42 0.75 -9.82 -6.55
CA MET A 42 0.96 -8.46 -6.06
C MET A 42 2.45 -8.10 -6.03
N ALA A 43 3.30 -9.01 -5.53
CA ALA A 43 4.75 -8.79 -5.47
C ALA A 43 5.35 -8.57 -6.88
N GLU A 44 4.94 -9.36 -7.87
CA GLU A 44 5.38 -9.21 -9.26
C GLU A 44 4.90 -7.88 -9.87
N LEU A 45 3.65 -7.50 -9.61
CA LEU A 45 3.10 -6.22 -10.09
C LEU A 45 3.88 -5.04 -9.51
N LEU A 46 4.11 -5.03 -8.19
CA LEU A 46 4.88 -3.96 -7.53
C LEU A 46 6.33 -3.93 -7.98
N HIS A 47 6.95 -5.09 -8.21
CA HIS A 47 8.31 -5.17 -8.73
C HIS A 47 8.41 -4.58 -10.15
N ARG A 48 7.45 -4.87 -11.04
CA ARG A 48 7.42 -4.29 -12.39
C ARG A 48 7.20 -2.78 -12.36
N LEU A 49 6.32 -2.29 -11.50
CA LEU A 49 6.09 -0.86 -11.31
C LEU A 49 7.34 -0.13 -10.83
N ALA A 50 8.01 -0.68 -9.80
CA ALA A 50 9.27 -0.15 -9.28
C ALA A 50 10.35 -0.05 -10.37
N LYS A 51 10.51 -1.12 -11.16
CA LYS A 51 11.46 -1.16 -12.29
C LYS A 51 11.17 -0.08 -13.34
N GLY A 52 9.90 0.20 -13.61
CA GLY A 52 9.48 1.26 -14.54
C GLY A 52 9.75 2.68 -14.04
N GLU A 53 9.61 2.94 -12.74
CA GLU A 53 9.78 4.27 -12.15
C GLU A 53 11.26 4.67 -11.94
N LYS A 54 12.07 3.75 -11.41
CA LYS A 54 13.44 4.06 -10.99
C LYS A 54 14.53 3.32 -11.77
N GLY A 55 14.18 2.49 -12.75
CA GLY A 55 15.15 1.64 -13.45
C GLY A 55 15.92 0.72 -12.50
N THR A 56 15.30 0.39 -11.35
CA THR A 56 15.94 -0.25 -10.19
C THR A 56 16.55 -1.61 -10.51
N PRO A 57 17.57 -2.03 -9.74
CA PRO A 57 18.41 -3.18 -10.05
C PRO A 57 17.62 -4.50 -9.98
N GLU A 58 18.21 -5.55 -10.56
CA GLU A 58 17.85 -6.94 -10.29
C GLU A 58 17.69 -7.18 -8.78
N LEU A 59 16.76 -8.05 -8.37
CA LEU A 59 16.59 -8.44 -6.98
C LEU A 59 17.91 -8.99 -6.43
N SER A 60 18.57 -8.22 -5.58
CA SER A 60 19.88 -8.54 -5.02
C SER A 60 19.74 -8.76 -3.52
N LEU A 61 20.11 -9.95 -3.06
CA LEU A 61 20.19 -10.27 -1.63
C LEU A 61 21.39 -9.60 -0.93
N ARG A 62 22.16 -8.79 -1.66
CA ARG A 62 23.37 -8.12 -1.16
C ARG A 62 23.17 -6.63 -0.95
N ASP A 63 22.03 -6.11 -1.36
CA ASP A 63 21.72 -4.70 -1.21
C ASP A 63 21.32 -4.42 0.24
N ASP A 64 21.48 -3.18 0.67
CA ASP A 64 21.01 -2.76 1.98
C ASP A 64 19.47 -2.88 2.01
N PRO A 65 18.88 -3.59 3.01
CA PRO A 65 17.43 -3.71 3.15
C PRO A 65 16.70 -2.36 3.17
N ALA A 66 17.36 -1.28 3.59
CA ALA A 66 16.79 0.06 3.57
C ALA A 66 16.63 0.63 2.15
N GLN A 67 17.33 0.08 1.16
CA GLN A 67 17.30 0.50 -0.25
C GLN A 67 16.34 -0.35 -1.09
N GLU A 68 15.77 -1.41 -0.52
CA GLU A 68 14.79 -2.25 -1.21
C GLU A 68 13.50 -1.48 -1.51
N THR A 69 13.03 -1.57 -2.76
CA THR A 69 11.81 -0.85 -3.19
C THR A 69 10.54 -1.53 -2.70
N LEU A 70 10.59 -2.82 -2.38
CA LEU A 70 9.48 -3.59 -1.83
C LEU A 70 9.98 -4.33 -0.59
N ARG A 71 9.41 -3.99 0.57
CA ARG A 71 9.70 -4.63 1.85
C ARG A 71 8.49 -5.39 2.35
N PHE A 72 8.75 -6.54 2.94
CA PHE A 72 7.72 -7.40 3.53
C PHE A 72 7.77 -7.33 5.06
N SER A 73 6.60 -7.43 5.67
CA SER A 73 6.43 -7.54 7.12
C SER A 73 5.43 -8.64 7.41
N ALA A 74 5.58 -9.30 8.56
CA ALA A 74 4.60 -10.29 9.00
C ALA A 74 3.50 -9.62 9.83
N ASP A 75 2.26 -10.02 9.60
CA ASP A 75 1.15 -9.76 10.49
C ASP A 75 1.31 -10.61 11.76
N ALA A 76 1.27 -9.97 12.93
CA ALA A 76 1.39 -10.65 14.22
C ALA A 76 0.03 -11.15 14.76
N SER A 77 -1.06 -11.00 14.00
CA SER A 77 -2.37 -11.48 14.37
C SER A 77 -2.39 -12.99 14.60
N LEU A 78 -3.05 -13.40 15.70
CA LEU A 78 -3.32 -14.81 16.03
C LEU A 78 -4.61 -15.32 15.37
N ALA A 79 -5.35 -14.45 14.67
CA ALA A 79 -6.60 -14.81 14.02
C ALA A 79 -6.35 -15.58 12.73
N PHE A 80 -7.31 -16.42 12.34
CA PHE A 80 -7.25 -17.08 11.03
C PHE A 80 -7.26 -16.01 9.91
N PRO A 81 -6.25 -15.99 9.03
CA PRO A 81 -6.19 -14.98 7.99
C PRO A 81 -7.23 -15.23 6.90
N CYS A 82 -7.86 -14.16 6.41
CA CYS A 82 -8.80 -14.24 5.28
C CYS A 82 -8.11 -14.12 3.92
N SER A 83 -6.86 -13.66 3.90
CA SER A 83 -6.05 -13.40 2.70
C SER A 83 -4.56 -13.47 3.04
N ASP A 84 -3.73 -13.64 2.01
CA ASP A 84 -2.26 -13.67 2.15
C ASP A 84 -1.67 -12.30 2.50
N ILE A 85 -2.35 -11.22 2.10
CA ILE A 85 -1.96 -9.83 2.31
C ILE A 85 -2.99 -9.20 3.26
N SER A 86 -2.51 -8.58 4.34
CA SER A 86 -3.37 -7.82 5.28
C SER A 86 -3.26 -6.31 5.12
N ALA A 87 -2.14 -5.81 4.59
CA ALA A 87 -1.97 -4.39 4.29
C ALA A 87 -0.95 -4.16 3.16
N LEU A 88 -1.16 -3.09 2.41
CA LEU A 88 -0.19 -2.56 1.47
C LEU A 88 -0.14 -1.04 1.59
N LYS A 89 1.06 -0.48 1.77
CA LYS A 89 1.27 0.96 1.93
C LYS A 89 2.46 1.41 1.11
N ARG A 90 2.48 2.69 0.77
CA ARG A 90 3.64 3.37 0.19
C ARG A 90 4.17 4.37 1.20
N ASP A 91 5.47 4.32 1.50
CA ASP A 91 6.07 5.28 2.43
C ASP A 91 6.48 6.58 1.73
N THR A 92 6.95 7.56 2.52
CA THR A 92 7.36 8.89 2.03
C THR A 92 8.59 8.87 1.13
N SER A 93 9.42 7.83 1.18
CA SER A 93 10.53 7.58 0.24
C SER A 93 10.08 6.94 -1.08
N GLY A 94 8.79 6.57 -1.16
CA GLY A 94 8.17 5.93 -2.31
C GLY A 94 8.30 4.40 -2.31
N ALA A 95 8.88 3.80 -1.26
CA ALA A 95 9.00 2.35 -1.12
C ALA A 95 7.67 1.70 -0.74
N PHE A 96 7.43 0.49 -1.24
CA PHE A 96 6.26 -0.30 -0.93
C PHE A 96 6.50 -1.15 0.33
N ARG A 97 5.51 -1.16 1.23
CA ARG A 97 5.50 -2.02 2.42
C ARG A 97 4.26 -2.90 2.37
N MET A 98 4.48 -4.20 2.26
CA MET A 98 3.43 -5.22 2.24
C MET A 98 3.46 -6.00 3.55
N THR A 99 2.30 -6.13 4.18
CA THR A 99 2.12 -6.98 5.36
C THR A 99 1.45 -8.28 4.94
N THR A 100 2.11 -9.40 5.21
CA THR A 100 1.67 -10.74 4.86
C THR A 100 1.24 -11.50 6.10
N THR A 101 0.26 -12.37 5.96
CA THR A 101 -0.33 -13.11 7.09
C THR A 101 0.32 -14.47 7.34
N PHE A 102 1.15 -14.94 6.42
CA PHE A 102 1.71 -16.29 6.42
C PHE A 102 3.20 -16.36 6.77
N MET A 103 3.92 -15.21 6.82
CA MET A 103 5.35 -15.16 7.14
C MET A 103 5.65 -15.02 8.65
N GLY A 104 4.63 -15.05 9.51
CA GLY A 104 4.78 -14.89 10.95
C GLY A 104 5.45 -16.08 11.65
N LEU A 105 6.00 -15.84 12.84
CA LEU A 105 6.62 -16.85 13.73
C LEU A 105 5.64 -17.92 14.26
N GLN A 106 4.40 -17.91 13.79
CA GLN A 106 3.33 -18.80 14.20
C GLN A 106 3.21 -19.97 13.21
N GLY A 107 4.22 -20.82 13.16
CA GLY A 107 4.12 -22.08 12.45
C GLY A 107 3.31 -23.10 13.27
N SER A 108 2.50 -23.93 12.61
CA SER A 108 1.81 -25.07 13.24
C SER A 108 2.75 -26.06 13.95
N GLN A 109 4.05 -26.00 13.63
CA GLN A 109 5.11 -26.89 14.11
C GLN A 109 6.04 -26.25 15.16
N SER A 110 5.90 -24.95 15.46
CA SER A 110 6.74 -24.27 16.45
C SER A 110 5.96 -23.13 17.08
N PRO A 111 4.97 -23.42 17.95
CA PRO A 111 4.33 -22.36 18.72
C PRO A 111 5.44 -21.64 19.49
N LEU A 112 5.58 -20.36 19.23
CA LEU A 112 6.51 -19.51 19.94
C LEU A 112 6.30 -19.74 21.45
N PRO A 113 7.36 -20.01 22.24
CA PRO A 113 7.20 -20.26 23.67
C PRO A 113 6.30 -19.22 24.32
N GLY A 114 5.36 -19.66 25.17
CA GLY A 114 4.26 -18.80 25.66
C GLY A 114 4.71 -17.45 26.22
N TYR A 115 5.90 -17.38 26.83
CA TYR A 115 6.47 -16.13 27.35
C TYR A 115 6.72 -15.05 26.28
N TYR A 116 7.00 -15.42 25.03
CA TYR A 116 7.10 -14.45 23.94
C TYR A 116 5.73 -14.01 23.43
N LEU A 117 4.73 -14.91 23.45
CA LEU A 117 3.36 -14.57 23.06
C LEU A 117 2.76 -13.57 24.04
N ASP A 118 2.99 -13.73 25.34
CA ASP A 118 2.56 -12.77 26.36
C ASP A 118 3.19 -11.39 26.13
N HIS A 119 4.48 -11.34 25.76
CA HIS A 119 5.16 -10.08 25.45
C HIS A 119 4.64 -9.44 24.15
N LEU A 120 4.35 -10.23 23.11
CA LEU A 120 3.75 -9.75 21.87
C LEU A 120 2.31 -9.27 22.08
N ALA A 121 1.51 -10.00 22.86
CA ALA A 121 0.15 -9.61 23.23
C ALA A 121 0.16 -8.33 24.06
N TRP A 122 1.08 -8.20 25.01
CA TRP A 122 1.28 -6.98 25.79
C TRP A 122 1.64 -5.79 24.88
N LYS A 123 2.57 -5.98 23.94
CA LYS A 123 2.93 -4.95 22.96
C LYS A 123 1.77 -4.59 22.04
N ALA A 124 1.02 -5.55 21.51
CA ALA A 124 -0.14 -5.27 20.66
C ALA A 124 -1.25 -4.47 21.37
N VAL A 125 -1.38 -4.64 22.69
CA VAL A 125 -2.33 -3.86 23.52
C VAL A 125 -1.83 -2.44 23.79
N HIS A 126 -0.50 -2.22 23.87
CA HIS A 126 0.09 -0.93 24.25
C HIS A 126 0.64 -0.11 23.07
N GLU A 127 0.99 -0.75 21.95
CA GLU A 127 1.55 -0.15 20.74
C GLU A 127 0.56 -0.35 19.59
N GLN A 128 0.13 0.74 18.94
CA GLN A 128 -0.82 0.73 17.82
C GLN A 128 -0.25 0.13 16.51
N SER A 129 0.90 -0.53 16.56
CA SER A 129 1.56 -1.14 15.41
C SER A 129 2.05 -2.55 15.77
N PRO A 130 1.25 -3.60 15.51
CA PRO A 130 1.65 -5.00 15.74
C PRO A 130 2.67 -5.51 14.70
N VAL A 131 3.45 -4.63 14.08
CA VAL A 131 4.43 -4.98 13.04
C VAL A 131 5.74 -5.35 13.72
N GLY A 132 6.07 -6.64 13.74
CA GLY A 132 7.40 -7.11 14.11
C GLY A 132 8.38 -6.85 12.96
N ASP A 133 9.33 -5.93 13.16
CA ASP A 133 10.55 -5.85 12.35
C ASP A 133 11.50 -6.96 12.86
N PHE A 134 11.96 -7.84 11.97
CA PHE A 134 12.95 -8.88 12.25
C PHE A 134 14.19 -8.67 11.37
#